data_AF-A0A975X8C0-F1
#
_entry.id   AF-A0A975X8C0-F1
#
_cell.length_a   1.000
_cell.length_b   1.000
_cell.length_c   1.000
_cell.angle_alpha   90.00
_cell.angle_beta   90.00
_cell.angle_gamma   90.00
#
_symmetry.space_group_name_H-M   'P 1'
#
loop_
_entity.id
_entity.type
_entity.pdbx_description
1 polymer ?
#
loop_
_entity_poly.entity_id
_entity_poly.type
_entity_poly.pdbx_seq_one_letter_code
_entity_poly.pdbx_strand_id
1 'polypeptide(L)'
;MTGPSLAEVWGRKAGTADGFTRYSDALKRSGLVWDKQSLDAWLKSPAALVPGNAMGFPGIADARTRADLVAYLEAVSTGRVTAPDHGLPNLKKADAASQVTAIRYCGDAYRVTTADRKIHTFWEFNLRFKTDGSVQGPLAGKPVLIDSGMQGDRAAVVFARPEEISTFIQRQCP
;
A
#
# COMPACT_ATOMS: atom_id res chain seq x y z
N MET A 1 -4.46 7.70 7.02
CA MET A 1 -3.31 6.85 7.44
C MET A 1 -3.51 5.45 6.86
N THR A 2 -2.46 4.86 6.28
CA THR A 2 -2.53 3.51 5.67
C THR A 2 -2.17 2.44 6.70
N GLY A 3 -2.91 1.33 6.74
CA GLY A 3 -2.67 0.17 7.61
C GLY A 3 -1.64 -0.82 7.07
N PRO A 4 -1.32 -1.88 7.84
CA PRO A 4 -0.45 -2.98 7.42
C PRO A 4 -1.14 -3.90 6.39
N SER A 5 -0.36 -4.78 5.75
CA SER A 5 -0.93 -5.87 4.94
C SER A 5 -1.71 -6.86 5.80
N LEU A 6 -2.84 -7.34 5.26
CA LEU A 6 -3.66 -8.40 5.88
C LEU A 6 -3.35 -9.79 5.31
N ALA A 7 -2.37 -9.91 4.41
CA ALA A 7 -1.89 -11.22 3.97
C ALA A 7 -1.39 -12.02 5.19
N GLU A 8 -1.74 -13.31 5.22
CA GLU A 8 -1.35 -14.25 6.27
C GLU A 8 -1.67 -13.71 7.68
N VAL A 9 -2.84 -13.07 7.84
CA VAL A 9 -3.24 -12.50 9.12
C VAL A 9 -3.65 -13.57 10.12
N TRP A 10 -4.17 -14.71 9.65
CA TRP A 10 -4.66 -15.78 10.50
C TRP A 10 -3.56 -16.39 11.37
N GLY A 11 -3.79 -16.49 12.68
CA GLY A 11 -2.84 -16.96 13.69
C GLY A 11 -1.73 -15.96 14.02
N ARG A 12 -1.63 -14.81 13.34
CA ARG A 12 -0.59 -13.81 13.59
C ARG A 12 -0.92 -13.00 14.84
N LYS A 13 0.11 -12.67 15.63
CA LYS A 13 -0.04 -11.75 16.77
C LYS A 13 -0.42 -10.35 16.28
N ALA A 14 -1.31 -9.68 17.02
CA ALA A 14 -1.68 -8.31 16.72
C ALA A 14 -0.48 -7.36 16.87
N GLY A 15 -0.34 -6.43 15.92
CA GLY A 15 0.73 -5.43 15.96
C GLY A 15 2.11 -5.91 15.51
N THR A 16 2.20 -7.02 14.75
CA THR A 16 3.48 -7.62 14.34
C THR A 16 3.61 -7.90 12.84
N ALA A 17 2.84 -7.26 11.96
CA ALA A 17 3.06 -7.45 10.52
C ALA A 17 4.40 -6.83 10.09
N ASP A 18 5.15 -7.57 9.29
CA ASP A 18 6.47 -7.16 8.81
C ASP A 18 6.40 -5.89 7.99
N GLY A 19 7.41 -5.03 8.14
CA GLY A 19 7.51 -3.74 7.45
C GLY A 19 6.57 -2.65 7.99
N PHE A 20 5.68 -2.94 8.95
CA PHE A 20 4.81 -1.94 9.57
C PHE A 20 5.21 -1.64 11.02
N THR A 21 5.92 -0.54 11.23
CA THR A 21 6.46 -0.16 12.56
C THR A 21 5.50 0.74 13.37
N ARG A 22 4.60 1.44 12.69
CA ARG A 22 3.72 2.51 13.22
C ARG A 22 2.43 2.00 13.89
N TYR A 23 2.45 0.82 14.49
CA TYR A 23 1.33 0.34 15.31
C TYR A 23 1.18 1.19 16.58
N SER A 24 -0.06 1.39 17.02
CA SER A 24 -0.31 1.98 18.34
C SER A 24 0.19 1.07 19.45
N ASP A 25 0.67 1.68 20.54
CA ASP A 25 1.12 0.93 21.71
C ASP A 25 0.00 0.07 22.31
N ALA A 26 -1.25 0.57 22.25
CA ALA A 26 -2.42 -0.18 22.67
C ALA A 26 -2.58 -1.51 21.91
N LEU A 27 -2.40 -1.51 20.58
CA LEU A 27 -2.54 -2.73 19.80
C LEU A 27 -1.35 -3.68 20.01
N LYS A 28 -0.12 -3.14 20.12
CA LYS A 28 1.08 -3.93 20.43
C LYS A 28 0.96 -4.66 21.77
N ARG A 29 0.33 -4.04 22.77
CA ARG A 29 0.16 -4.59 24.13
C ARG A 29 -1.12 -5.40 24.32
N SER A 30 -2.01 -5.45 23.32
CA SER A 30 -3.30 -6.12 23.43
C SER A 30 -3.22 -7.62 23.72
N GLY A 31 -2.12 -8.27 23.34
CA GLY A 31 -1.95 -9.73 23.47
C GLY A 31 -2.81 -10.55 22.51
N LEU A 32 -3.57 -9.91 21.62
CA LEU A 32 -4.44 -10.58 20.67
C LEU A 32 -3.64 -11.42 19.67
N VAL A 33 -4.22 -12.57 19.32
CA VAL A 33 -3.82 -13.39 18.18
C VAL A 33 -5.01 -13.42 17.25
N TRP A 34 -4.80 -13.17 15.96
CA TRP A 34 -5.88 -13.08 14.99
C TRP A 34 -6.45 -14.45 14.64
N ASP A 35 -7.59 -14.75 15.24
CA ASP A 35 -8.41 -15.92 14.99
C ASP A 35 -9.85 -15.48 14.69
N LYS A 36 -10.76 -16.45 14.53
CA LYS A 36 -12.17 -16.18 14.22
C LYS A 36 -12.81 -15.20 15.22
N GLN A 37 -12.57 -15.39 16.52
CA GLN A 37 -13.26 -14.66 17.57
C GLN A 37 -12.72 -13.24 17.71
N SER A 38 -11.39 -13.10 17.76
CA SER A 38 -10.72 -11.81 17.84
C SER A 38 -10.94 -10.97 16.58
N LEU A 39 -10.96 -11.58 15.38
CA LEU A 39 -11.27 -10.87 14.15
C LEU A 39 -12.73 -10.42 14.08
N ASP A 40 -13.70 -11.25 14.49
CA ASP A 40 -15.11 -10.80 14.54
C ASP A 40 -15.28 -9.63 15.51
N ALA A 41 -14.72 -9.72 16.72
CA ALA A 41 -14.78 -8.65 17.71
C ALA A 41 -14.07 -7.37 17.22
N TRP A 42 -12.90 -7.51 16.59
CA TRP A 42 -12.15 -6.40 16.01
C TRP A 42 -12.94 -5.73 14.90
N LEU A 43 -13.51 -6.50 13.96
CA LEU A 43 -14.33 -5.99 12.87
C LEU A 43 -15.64 -5.38 13.35
N LYS A 44 -16.19 -5.83 14.48
CA LYS A 44 -17.39 -5.24 15.08
C LYS A 44 -17.13 -3.84 15.63
N SER A 45 -16.04 -3.66 16.38
CA SER A 45 -15.63 -2.34 16.86
C SER A 45 -14.17 -2.37 17.35
N PRO A 46 -13.19 -1.89 16.55
CA PRO A 46 -11.79 -1.86 16.96
C PRO A 46 -11.57 -1.00 18.20
N ALA A 47 -12.23 0.16 18.27
CA ALA A 47 -12.10 1.10 19.37
C ALA A 47 -12.65 0.52 20.70
N ALA A 48 -13.68 -0.32 20.64
CA ALA A 48 -14.19 -1.01 21.83
C ALA A 48 -13.29 -2.18 22.26
N LEU A 49 -12.77 -2.96 21.30
CA LEU A 49 -11.92 -4.10 21.61
C LEU A 49 -10.53 -3.68 22.13
N VAL A 50 -9.92 -2.68 21.50
CA VAL A 50 -8.63 -2.11 21.92
C VAL A 50 -8.73 -0.58 21.95
N PRO A 51 -9.09 0.00 23.11
CA PRO A 51 -9.10 1.45 23.29
C PRO A 51 -7.74 2.07 22.99
N GLY A 52 -7.71 3.19 22.27
CA GLY A 52 -6.47 3.87 21.88
C GLY A 52 -5.73 3.23 20.70
N ASN A 53 -6.35 2.30 19.97
CA ASN A 53 -5.80 1.83 18.70
C ASN A 53 -5.84 2.93 17.62
N ALA A 54 -4.91 2.89 16.67
CA ALA A 54 -4.78 3.90 15.62
C ALA A 54 -5.68 3.65 14.39
N MET A 55 -6.49 2.60 14.37
CA MET A 55 -7.38 2.29 13.25
C MET A 55 -8.67 3.12 13.37
N GLY A 56 -8.78 4.14 12.52
CA GLY A 56 -9.98 4.99 12.41
C GLY A 56 -11.15 4.31 11.68
N PHE A 57 -11.42 3.04 11.98
CA PHE A 57 -12.50 2.26 11.38
C PHE A 57 -13.66 2.10 12.38
N PRO A 58 -14.90 2.47 12.01
CA PRO A 58 -16.03 2.41 12.94
C PRO A 58 -16.49 0.99 13.28
N GLY A 59 -16.18 0.00 12.43
CA GLY A 59 -16.67 -1.37 12.55
C GLY A 59 -17.77 -1.71 11.55
N ILE A 60 -18.16 -2.98 11.51
CA ILE A 60 -19.22 -3.55 10.67
C ILE A 60 -20.32 -4.05 11.61
N ALA A 61 -21.49 -3.42 11.57
CA ALA A 61 -22.61 -3.81 12.44
C ALA A 61 -23.23 -5.16 12.04
N ASP A 62 -23.36 -5.39 10.73
CA ASP A 62 -23.97 -6.60 10.18
C ASP A 62 -23.11 -7.85 10.47
N ALA A 63 -23.69 -8.82 11.18
CA ALA A 63 -22.97 -10.01 11.62
C ALA A 63 -22.62 -10.95 10.46
N ARG A 64 -23.47 -11.01 9.44
CA ARG A 64 -23.24 -11.87 8.27
C ARG A 64 -22.04 -11.36 7.45
N THR A 65 -21.98 -10.06 7.19
CA THR A 65 -20.87 -9.40 6.51
C THR A 65 -19.55 -9.62 7.24
N ARG A 66 -19.54 -9.53 8.59
CA ARG A 66 -18.34 -9.87 9.36
C ARG A 66 -17.95 -11.33 9.21
N ALA A 67 -18.92 -12.25 9.33
CA ALA A 67 -18.66 -13.67 9.19
C ALA A 67 -18.08 -14.02 7.82
N ASP A 68 -18.64 -13.45 6.75
CA ASP A 68 -18.17 -13.65 5.37
C ASP A 68 -16.75 -13.10 5.20
N LEU A 69 -16.45 -11.92 5.76
CA LEU A 69 -15.11 -11.33 5.72
C LEU A 69 -14.09 -12.14 6.52
N VAL A 70 -14.45 -12.62 7.71
CA VAL A 70 -13.58 -13.48 8.53
C VAL A 70 -13.29 -14.80 7.81
N ALA A 71 -14.31 -15.41 7.19
CA ALA A 71 -14.16 -16.62 6.40
C ALA A 71 -13.23 -16.41 5.20
N TYR A 72 -13.37 -15.27 4.51
CA TYR A 72 -12.46 -14.90 3.43
C TYR A 72 -11.02 -14.74 3.92
N LEU A 73 -10.79 -14.00 5.02
CA LEU A 73 -9.46 -13.79 5.61
C LEU A 73 -8.79 -15.11 6.03
N GLU A 74 -9.56 -16.03 6.60
CA GLU A 74 -9.09 -17.38 6.91
C GLU A 74 -8.68 -18.12 5.63
N ALA A 75 -9.57 -18.15 4.63
CA ALA A 75 -9.35 -18.88 3.40
C ALA A 75 -8.10 -18.40 2.64
N VAL A 76 -7.90 -17.09 2.56
CA VAL A 76 -6.71 -16.52 1.88
C VAL A 76 -5.43 -16.64 2.69
N SER A 77 -5.50 -16.56 4.03
CA SER A 77 -4.33 -16.74 4.89
C SER A 77 -3.85 -18.19 4.94
N THR A 78 -4.76 -19.15 4.74
CA THR A 78 -4.46 -20.60 4.76
C THR A 78 -4.25 -21.19 3.37
N GLY A 79 -4.24 -20.35 2.33
CA GLY A 79 -4.06 -20.79 0.94
C GLY A 79 -5.21 -21.63 0.38
N ARG A 80 -6.36 -21.72 1.07
CA ARG A 80 -7.57 -22.41 0.59
C ARG A 80 -8.21 -21.70 -0.59
N VAL A 81 -8.01 -20.38 -0.67
CA VAL A 81 -8.41 -19.53 -1.79
C VAL A 81 -7.27 -18.57 -2.07
N THR A 82 -6.85 -18.44 -3.32
CA THR A 82 -6.00 -17.32 -3.72
C THR A 82 -6.87 -16.07 -3.80
N ALA A 83 -6.55 -15.05 -3.01
CA ALA A 83 -7.14 -13.72 -3.20
C ALA A 83 -6.95 -13.31 -4.68
N PRO A 84 -7.98 -12.72 -5.34
CA PRO A 84 -7.77 -12.08 -6.63
C PRO A 84 -6.59 -11.12 -6.49
N ASP A 85 -5.55 -11.32 -7.29
CA ASP A 85 -4.36 -10.47 -7.24
C ASP A 85 -4.72 -9.08 -7.78
N HIS A 86 -5.11 -8.21 -6.86
CA HIS A 86 -5.08 -6.76 -7.03
C HIS A 86 -4.00 -6.14 -6.12
N GLY A 87 -3.03 -6.96 -5.69
CA GLY A 87 -1.91 -6.50 -4.89
C GLY A 87 -1.14 -5.41 -5.62
N LEU A 88 -0.39 -4.59 -4.87
CA LEU A 88 0.61 -3.75 -5.52
C LEU A 88 1.50 -4.67 -6.36
N PRO A 89 1.59 -4.45 -7.68
CA PRO A 89 2.32 -5.35 -8.56
C PRO A 89 3.77 -5.47 -8.07
N ASN A 90 4.39 -6.63 -8.25
CA ASN A 90 5.82 -6.76 -7.98
C ASN A 90 6.59 -5.80 -8.89
N LEU A 91 7.07 -4.70 -8.31
CA LEU A 91 7.63 -3.57 -9.05
C LEU A 91 9.00 -3.90 -9.65
N LYS A 92 9.65 -5.00 -9.23
CA LYS A 92 10.86 -5.52 -9.89
C LYS A 92 10.58 -6.07 -11.28
N LYS A 93 9.32 -6.45 -11.54
CA LYS A 93 8.85 -6.98 -12.82
C LYS A 93 8.08 -5.94 -13.64
N ALA A 94 8.25 -4.65 -13.33
CA ALA A 94 7.64 -3.57 -14.10
C ALA A 94 8.05 -3.66 -15.57
N ASP A 95 7.08 -3.44 -16.46
CA ASP A 95 7.33 -3.40 -17.89
C ASP A 95 7.93 -2.06 -18.33
N ALA A 96 8.23 -1.93 -19.62
CA ALA A 96 8.79 -0.72 -20.18
C ALA A 96 7.84 0.49 -20.11
N ALA A 97 6.53 0.26 -20.05
CA ALA A 97 5.52 1.32 -19.97
C ALA A 97 5.42 1.91 -18.55
N SER A 98 5.75 1.14 -17.51
CA SER A 98 5.78 1.63 -16.13
C SER A 98 7.18 2.06 -15.66
N GLN A 99 8.26 1.59 -16.29
CA GLN A 99 9.62 1.91 -15.87
C GLN A 99 9.97 3.38 -16.17
N VAL A 100 10.14 4.21 -15.13
CA VAL A 100 10.50 5.62 -15.28
C VAL A 100 11.99 5.78 -15.57
N THR A 101 12.31 6.61 -16.57
CA THR A 101 13.68 6.93 -16.99
C THR A 101 14.06 8.38 -16.71
N ALA A 102 13.09 9.30 -16.66
CA ALA A 102 13.33 10.70 -16.32
C ALA A 102 12.07 11.35 -15.75
N ILE A 103 12.24 12.33 -14.86
CA ILE A 103 11.16 13.17 -14.36
C ILE A 103 11.60 14.63 -14.54
N ARG A 104 10.78 15.40 -15.25
CA ARG A 104 11.01 16.84 -15.46
C ARG A 104 9.94 17.63 -14.77
N TYR A 105 10.33 18.71 -14.12
CA TYR A 105 9.39 19.63 -13.46
C TYR A 105 9.57 21.04 -14.02
N CYS A 106 8.46 21.69 -14.36
CA CYS A 106 8.40 23.10 -14.75
C CYS A 106 7.00 23.64 -14.45
N GLY A 107 6.92 24.83 -13.84
CA GLY A 107 5.63 25.41 -13.45
C GLY A 107 4.96 24.55 -12.38
N ASP A 108 3.71 24.15 -12.61
CA ASP A 108 2.86 23.32 -11.76
C ASP A 108 2.74 21.87 -12.27
N ALA A 109 3.62 21.47 -13.19
CA ALA A 109 3.52 20.19 -13.89
C ALA A 109 4.79 19.35 -13.81
N TYR A 110 4.58 18.04 -13.63
CA TYR A 110 5.59 17.01 -13.79
C TYR A 110 5.39 16.26 -15.11
N ARG A 111 6.48 16.04 -15.83
CA ARG A 111 6.55 15.20 -17.03
C ARG A 111 7.41 13.98 -16.73
N VAL A 112 6.76 12.83 -16.64
CA VAL A 112 7.40 11.54 -16.36
C VAL A 112 7.63 10.83 -17.68
N THR A 113 8.88 10.49 -17.99
CA THR A 113 9.25 9.72 -19.17
C THR A 113 9.46 8.26 -18.78
N THR A 114 8.86 7.35 -19.53
CA THR A 114 8.94 5.90 -19.33
C THR A 114 9.91 5.24 -20.31
N ALA A 115 10.30 4.00 -20.08
CA ALA A 115 11.28 3.29 -20.90
C ALA A 115 10.76 2.98 -22.32
N ASP A 116 9.45 2.90 -22.51
CA ASP A 116 8.78 2.89 -23.82
C ASP A 116 8.77 4.26 -24.53
N ARG A 117 9.43 5.26 -23.94
CA ARG A 117 9.58 6.64 -24.42
C ARG A 117 8.29 7.46 -24.43
N LYS A 118 7.25 7.03 -23.73
CA LYS A 118 6.07 7.87 -23.50
C LYS A 118 6.35 8.92 -22.44
N ILE A 119 5.65 10.05 -22.57
CA ILE A 119 5.71 11.15 -21.62
C ILE A 119 4.32 11.31 -21.01
N HIS A 120 4.23 11.12 -19.70
CA HIS A 120 3.03 11.31 -18.90
C HIS A 120 3.11 12.66 -18.20
N THR A 121 2.11 13.51 -18.40
CA THR A 121 2.06 14.83 -17.76
C THR A 121 1.05 14.81 -16.62
N PHE A 122 1.49 15.26 -15.46
CA PHE A 122 0.69 15.34 -14.25
C PHE A 122 0.75 16.74 -13.67
N TRP A 123 -0.39 17.25 -13.22
CA TRP A 123 -0.42 18.39 -12.30
C TRP A 123 0.24 18.01 -10.97
N GLU A 124 0.92 18.95 -10.31
CA GLU A 124 1.75 18.69 -9.12
C GLU A 124 1.00 17.99 -7.97
N PHE A 125 -0.29 18.27 -7.79
CA PHE A 125 -1.10 17.64 -6.74
C PHE A 125 -1.54 16.21 -7.09
N ASN A 126 -1.38 15.80 -8.35
CA ASN A 126 -1.79 14.49 -8.85
C ASN A 126 -0.64 13.48 -8.96
N LEU A 127 0.62 13.92 -8.84
CA LEU A 127 1.78 13.04 -8.81
C LEU A 127 2.32 12.89 -7.39
N ARG A 128 2.44 11.65 -6.92
CA ARG A 128 3.02 11.33 -5.60
C ARG A 128 4.38 10.67 -5.75
N PHE A 129 5.35 11.09 -4.95
CA PHE A 129 6.61 10.37 -4.80
C PHE A 129 6.54 9.47 -3.58
N LYS A 130 6.86 8.19 -3.76
CA LYS A 130 6.81 7.17 -2.72
C LYS A 130 8.09 6.37 -2.69
N THR A 131 8.34 5.71 -1.58
CA THR A 131 9.41 4.72 -1.46
C THR A 131 8.84 3.36 -1.07
N ASP A 132 9.40 2.31 -1.66
CA ASP A 132 9.12 0.93 -1.30
C ASP A 132 10.43 0.14 -1.29
N GLY A 133 11.00 -0.02 -0.09
CA GLY A 133 12.22 -0.80 0.14
C GLY A 133 11.97 -2.30 0.36
N SER A 134 10.75 -2.77 0.14
CA SER A 134 10.40 -4.18 0.37
C SER A 134 10.98 -5.11 -0.71
N VAL A 135 10.86 -6.41 -0.48
CA VAL A 135 11.25 -7.43 -1.46
C VAL A 135 10.45 -7.36 -2.77
N GLN A 136 9.28 -6.72 -2.76
CA GLN A 136 8.40 -6.50 -3.92
C GLN A 136 8.52 -5.07 -4.50
N GLY A 137 9.25 -4.17 -3.83
CA GLY A 137 9.53 -2.81 -4.30
C GLY A 137 10.41 -2.78 -5.54
N PRO A 138 10.56 -1.61 -6.19
CA PRO A 138 11.33 -1.47 -7.42
C PRO A 138 12.82 -1.77 -7.20
N LEU A 139 13.53 -2.05 -8.28
CA LEU A 139 14.99 -2.15 -8.24
C LEU A 139 15.61 -0.75 -8.02
N ALA A 140 16.75 -0.69 -7.34
CA ALA A 140 17.47 0.57 -7.14
C ALA A 140 17.81 1.23 -8.49
N GLY A 141 17.59 2.54 -8.58
CA GLY A 141 17.76 3.31 -9.82
C GLY A 141 16.74 2.98 -10.92
N LYS A 142 15.69 2.21 -10.60
CA LYS A 142 14.62 1.83 -11.53
C LYS A 142 13.24 2.19 -10.98
N PRO A 143 12.93 3.49 -10.80
CA PRO A 143 11.63 3.91 -10.29
C PRO A 143 10.48 3.49 -11.21
N VAL A 144 9.32 3.17 -10.61
CA VAL A 144 8.16 2.64 -11.33
C VAL A 144 6.97 3.57 -11.18
N LEU A 145 6.33 3.91 -12.30
CA LEU A 145 5.08 4.65 -12.36
C LEU A 145 3.92 3.69 -12.12
N ILE A 146 3.08 4.01 -11.13
CA ILE A 146 1.84 3.29 -10.83
C ILE A 146 0.66 4.24 -10.85
N ASP A 147 -0.46 3.79 -11.39
CA ASP A 147 -1.72 4.53 -11.28
C ASP A 147 -2.24 4.43 -9.84
N SER A 148 -2.80 5.53 -9.34
CA SER A 148 -3.19 5.67 -7.94
C SER A 148 -4.56 6.32 -7.73
N GLY A 149 -5.36 6.44 -8.79
CA GLY A 149 -6.73 6.96 -8.77
C GLY A 149 -7.68 6.10 -9.60
N MET A 150 -8.95 6.05 -9.21
CA MET A 150 -10.00 5.30 -9.94
C MET A 150 -10.27 5.86 -11.34
N GLN A 151 -9.86 7.11 -11.62
CA GLN A 151 -10.07 7.80 -12.90
C GLN A 151 -8.78 7.94 -13.73
N GLY A 152 -7.66 7.36 -13.29
CA GLY A 152 -6.38 7.43 -14.02
C GLY A 152 -5.70 8.81 -14.03
N ASP A 153 -6.24 9.80 -13.31
CA ASP A 153 -5.74 11.17 -13.23
C ASP A 153 -4.60 11.35 -12.22
N ARG A 154 -4.42 10.37 -11.33
CA ARG A 154 -3.43 10.37 -10.25
C ARG A 154 -2.47 9.22 -10.40
N ALA A 155 -1.18 9.50 -10.22
CA ALA A 155 -0.14 8.50 -10.27
C ALA A 155 0.82 8.63 -9.08
N ALA A 156 1.57 7.58 -8.83
CA ALA A 156 2.74 7.63 -7.96
C ALA A 156 3.96 7.10 -8.70
N VAL A 157 5.10 7.77 -8.53
CA VAL A 157 6.40 7.20 -8.86
C VAL A 157 6.98 6.61 -7.58
N VAL A 158 7.23 5.31 -7.61
CA VAL A 158 7.78 4.55 -6.49
C VAL A 158 9.27 4.35 -6.72
N PHE A 159 10.07 4.76 -5.74
CA PHE A 159 11.52 4.60 -5.71
C PHE A 159 11.92 3.50 -4.74
N ALA A 160 13.09 2.90 -4.94
CA ALA A 160 13.60 1.90 -4.01
C ALA A 160 14.06 2.56 -2.71
N ARG A 161 14.57 3.80 -2.80
CA ARG A 161 15.11 4.55 -1.67
C ARG A 161 14.84 6.06 -1.78
N PRO A 162 14.76 6.80 -0.65
CA PRO A 162 14.51 8.24 -0.67
C PRO A 162 15.57 9.05 -1.41
N GLU A 163 16.84 8.62 -1.37
CA GLU A 163 17.98 9.35 -1.94
C GLU A 163 17.91 9.41 -3.48
N GLU A 164 17.16 8.49 -4.11
CA GLU A 164 16.99 8.47 -5.56
C GLU A 164 16.04 9.59 -6.04
N ILE A 165 15.13 10.07 -5.19
CA ILE A 165 14.02 10.94 -5.61
C ILE A 165 14.53 12.24 -6.24
N SER A 166 15.40 12.95 -5.52
CA SER A 166 15.92 14.24 -6.00
C SER A 166 16.83 14.07 -7.22
N THR A 167 17.53 12.93 -7.35
CA THR A 167 18.42 12.66 -8.49
C THR A 167 17.68 12.46 -9.81
N PHE A 168 16.44 11.97 -9.75
CA PHE A 168 15.59 11.71 -10.93
C PHE A 168 14.79 12.92 -11.39
N ILE A 169 14.62 13.93 -10.54
CA ILE A 169 13.79 15.10 -10.82
C ILE A 169 14.68 16.26 -11.29
N GLN A 170 14.52 16.65 -12.55
CA GLN A 170 15.23 17.77 -13.14
C GLN A 170 14.29 18.94 -13.39
N ARG A 171 14.66 20.13 -12.92
CA ARG A 171 13.95 21.36 -13.30
C ARG A 171 14.31 21.68 -14.74
N GLN A 172 13.38 21.43 -15.66
CA GLN A 172 13.57 21.68 -17.08
C GLN A 172 12.24 22.07 -17.72
N CYS A 173 12.17 23.31 -18.19
CA CYS A 173 11.07 23.78 -19.01
C CYS A 173 11.29 23.37 -20.48
N PRO A 174 10.20 23.19 -21.25
CA PRO A 174 10.30 22.95 -22.69
C PRO A 174 11.01 24.10 -23.42
#